data_AF-A0A2V4N440-F1
#
_entry.id   AF-A0A2V4N440-F1
#
_cell.length_a   1.000
_cell.length_b   1.000
_cell.length_c   1.000
_cell.angle_alpha   90.00
_cell.angle_beta   90.00
_cell.angle_gamma   90.00
#
_symmetry.space_group_name_H-M   'P 1'
#
loop_
_entity.id
_entity.type
_entity.pdbx_description
1 polymer ?
#
loop_
_entity_poly.entity_id
_entity_poly.type
_entity_poly.pdbx_seq_one_letter_code
_entity_poly.pdbx_strand_id
1 'polypeptide(L)'
;RAARVAGIAVRHARLRHLPPAERRLALVLSAYPTKHARVGNAVGLDTPASAARLLRRLREEGWELGEGFPGMEPTEGEHEGDALIKALIEAGGYDQDWLTEDQLARNPVRIPA
;
A
#
# COMPACT_ATOMS: atom_id res chain seq x y z
N ARG A 1 -25.33 -12.47 -12.83
CA ARG A 1 -25.55 -11.61 -11.63
C ARG A 1 -25.45 -12.39 -10.32
N ALA A 2 -26.17 -13.52 -10.16
CA ALA A 2 -26.11 -14.36 -8.95
C ALA A 2 -24.68 -14.75 -8.53
N ALA A 3 -23.84 -15.21 -9.46
CA ALA A 3 -22.45 -15.59 -9.17
C ALA A 3 -21.60 -14.43 -8.60
N ARG A 4 -21.81 -13.18 -9.05
CA ARG A 4 -21.08 -12.01 -8.54
C ARG A 4 -21.46 -11.73 -7.08
N VAL A 5 -22.76 -11.76 -6.78
CA VAL A 5 -23.26 -11.54 -5.41
C VAL A 5 -22.76 -12.65 -4.49
N ALA A 6 -22.90 -13.91 -4.89
CA ALA A 6 -22.39 -15.05 -4.13
C ALA A 6 -20.88 -14.96 -3.91
N GLY A 7 -20.11 -14.58 -4.93
CA GLY A 7 -18.66 -14.40 -4.83
C GLY A 7 -18.24 -13.31 -3.85
N ILE A 8 -18.93 -12.17 -3.83
CA ILE A 8 -18.68 -11.11 -2.84
C ILE A 8 -19.00 -11.60 -1.43
N ALA A 9 -20.18 -12.21 -1.22
CA ALA A 9 -20.59 -12.72 0.08
C ALA A 9 -19.60 -13.75 0.63
N VAL A 10 -19.17 -14.72 -0.19
CA VAL A 10 -18.19 -15.74 0.20
C VAL A 10 -16.84 -15.11 0.53
N ARG A 11 -16.35 -14.13 -0.24
CA ARG A 11 -15.08 -13.45 0.06
C ARG A 11 -15.12 -12.69 1.38
N HIS A 12 -16.21 -11.97 1.67
CA HIS A 12 -16.37 -11.30 2.96
C HIS A 12 -16.45 -12.30 4.11
N ALA A 13 -17.21 -13.40 3.97
CA ALA A 13 -17.31 -14.43 5.00
C ALA A 13 -15.95 -15.08 5.29
N ARG A 14 -15.15 -15.36 4.25
CA ARG A 14 -13.80 -15.93 4.40
C ARG A 14 -12.87 -15.08 5.27
N LEU A 15 -12.99 -13.75 5.24
CA LEU A 15 -12.14 -12.87 6.07
C LEU A 15 -12.25 -13.15 7.57
N ARG A 16 -13.44 -13.56 8.04
CA ARG A 16 -13.67 -13.95 9.45
C ARG A 16 -12.91 -15.22 9.85
N HIS A 17 -12.63 -16.10 8.88
CA HIS A 17 -12.06 -17.41 9.13
C HIS A 17 -10.54 -17.47 8.90
N LEU A 18 -9.94 -16.43 8.31
CA LEU A 18 -8.50 -16.35 8.13
C LEU A 18 -7.83 -15.75 9.37
N PRO A 19 -6.76 -16.36 9.92
CA PRO A 19 -5.93 -15.72 10.94
C PRO A 19 -5.22 -14.50 10.35
N PRO A 20 -4.86 -13.48 11.16
CA PRO A 20 -4.21 -12.25 10.68
C PRO A 20 -3.00 -12.48 9.76
N ALA A 21 -2.12 -13.43 10.10
CA ALA A 21 -0.92 -13.75 9.32
C ALA A 21 -1.22 -14.28 7.89
N GLU A 22 -2.42 -14.79 7.64
CA GLU A 22 -2.84 -15.28 6.31
C GLU A 22 -3.66 -14.24 5.54
N ARG A 23 -4.10 -13.16 6.18
CA ARG A 23 -4.90 -12.13 5.52
C ARG A 23 -4.01 -11.27 4.65
N ARG A 24 -4.46 -11.02 3.42
CA ARG A 24 -3.78 -10.15 2.46
C ARG A 24 -4.58 -8.86 2.30
N LEU A 25 -3.96 -7.73 2.64
CA LEU A 25 -4.53 -6.40 2.50
C LEU A 25 -3.83 -5.65 1.37
N ALA A 26 -4.60 -4.97 0.52
CA ALA A 26 -4.08 -3.99 -0.42
C ALA A 26 -4.46 -2.59 0.08
N LEU A 27 -3.47 -1.75 0.35
CA LEU A 27 -3.66 -0.33 0.62
C LEU A 27 -3.43 0.45 -0.68
N VAL A 28 -4.49 1.06 -1.20
CA VAL A 28 -4.44 1.79 -2.48
C VAL A 28 -4.51 3.29 -2.21
N LEU A 29 -3.48 4.03 -2.62
CA LEU A 29 -3.41 5.49 -2.47
C LEU A 29 -3.84 6.19 -3.76
N SER A 30 -4.62 7.26 -3.62
CA SER A 30 -4.94 8.18 -4.72
C SER A 30 -3.68 8.92 -5.16
N ALA A 31 -3.56 9.22 -6.45
CA ALA A 31 -2.42 10.00 -6.98
C ALA A 31 -2.83 11.03 -8.05
N TYR A 32 -4.11 11.42 -8.13
CA TYR A 32 -4.61 12.24 -9.24
C TYR A 32 -4.25 13.74 -9.12
N PRO A 33 -3.84 14.41 -10.24
CA PRO A 33 -3.35 13.82 -11.49
C PRO A 33 -1.94 13.22 -11.26
N THR A 34 -1.67 12.03 -11.83
CA THR A 34 -0.59 11.05 -11.54
C THR A 34 0.81 11.63 -11.31
N LYS A 35 0.98 12.35 -10.20
CA LYS A 35 2.20 13.05 -9.81
C LYS A 35 2.67 12.56 -8.45
N HIS A 36 3.98 12.47 -8.25
CA HIS A 36 4.55 12.11 -6.95
C HIS A 36 4.07 13.05 -5.83
N ALA A 37 3.96 14.35 -6.12
CA ALA A 37 3.41 15.35 -5.20
C ALA A 37 1.93 15.14 -4.81
N ARG A 38 1.24 14.18 -5.45
CA ARG A 38 -0.19 13.89 -5.25
C ARG A 38 -0.45 12.51 -4.66
N VAL A 39 0.60 11.72 -4.42
CA VAL A 39 0.47 10.39 -3.80
C VAL A 39 -0.15 10.54 -2.41
N GLY A 40 -1.24 9.82 -2.19
CA GLY A 40 -2.01 9.90 -0.96
C GLY A 40 -2.82 11.19 -0.79
N ASN A 41 -3.10 11.95 -1.85
CA ASN A 41 -3.88 13.18 -1.69
C ASN A 41 -5.29 12.89 -1.17
N ALA A 42 -5.58 13.34 0.05
CA ALA A 42 -6.85 13.20 0.74
C ALA A 42 -7.17 14.50 1.50
N VAL A 43 -8.42 14.95 1.45
CA VAL A 43 -8.83 16.23 2.04
C VAL A 43 -8.82 16.11 3.56
N GLY A 44 -7.98 16.92 4.23
CA GLY A 44 -7.92 17.00 5.70
C GLY A 44 -7.29 15.79 6.39
N LEU A 45 -6.70 14.85 5.64
CA LEU A 45 -6.05 13.67 6.18
C LEU A 45 -4.56 13.70 5.87
N ASP A 46 -3.75 13.47 6.90
CA ASP A 46 -2.34 13.14 6.75
C ASP A 46 -2.20 11.68 6.33
N THR A 47 -2.34 11.43 5.02
CA THR A 47 -2.33 10.07 4.46
C THR A 47 -1.03 9.32 4.74
N PRO A 48 0.17 9.92 4.58
CA PRO A 48 1.44 9.25 4.92
C PRO A 48 1.46 8.75 6.37
N ALA A 49 1.20 9.63 7.33
CA ALA A 49 1.22 9.26 8.75
C ALA A 49 0.11 8.25 9.09
N SER A 50 -1.09 8.45 8.53
CA SER A 50 -2.23 7.55 8.78
C SER A 50 -1.99 6.15 8.25
N ALA A 51 -1.38 6.02 7.06
CA ALA A 51 -1.00 4.74 6.48
C ALA A 51 0.07 4.03 7.32
N ALA A 52 1.11 4.75 7.75
CA ALA A 52 2.16 4.20 8.61
C ALA A 52 1.59 3.69 9.95
N ARG A 53 0.71 4.47 10.59
CA ARG A 53 0.03 4.07 11.83
C ARG A 53 -0.85 2.84 11.65
N LEU A 54 -1.62 2.79 10.55
CA LEU A 54 -2.43 1.62 10.21
C LEU A 54 -1.56 0.38 10.06
N LEU A 55 -0.48 0.45 9.29
CA LEU A 55 0.41 -0.68 9.03
C LEU A 55 1.12 -1.16 10.30
N ARG A 56 1.60 -0.23 11.13
CA ARG A 56 2.15 -0.56 12.46
C ARG A 56 1.14 -1.28 13.33
N ARG A 57 -0.10 -0.78 13.38
CA ARG A 57 -1.17 -1.41 14.13
C ARG A 57 -1.52 -2.81 13.59
N LEU A 58 -1.54 -3.01 12.28
CA LEU A 58 -1.76 -4.32 11.68
C LEU A 58 -0.63 -5.30 12.05
N ARG A 59 0.63 -4.85 12.03
CA ARG A 59 1.78 -5.65 12.50
C ARG A 59 1.61 -6.06 13.97
N GLU A 60 1.21 -5.14 14.84
CA GLU A 60 0.91 -5.42 16.26
C GLU A 60 -0.25 -6.42 16.44
N GLU A 61 -1.22 -6.44 15.52
CA GLU A 61 -2.33 -7.40 15.49
C GLU A 61 -1.97 -8.75 14.83
N GLY A 62 -0.70 -8.95 14.45
CA GLY A 62 -0.20 -10.21 13.88
C GLY A 62 -0.38 -10.35 12.38
N TRP A 63 -0.60 -9.26 11.65
CA TRP A 63 -0.54 -9.27 10.18
C TRP A 63 0.91 -9.35 9.70
N GLU A 64 1.14 -10.14 8.67
CA GLU A 64 2.45 -10.31 8.05
C GLU A 64 2.69 -9.22 7.00
N LEU A 65 3.71 -8.38 7.22
CA LEU A 65 4.13 -7.33 6.28
C LEU A 65 5.39 -7.71 5.47
N GLY A 66 6.14 -8.71 5.92
CA GLY A 66 7.48 -9.04 5.43
C GLY A 66 8.60 -8.33 6.18
N GLU A 67 9.82 -8.84 6.00
CA GLU A 67 11.02 -8.26 6.58
C GLU A 67 11.39 -6.93 5.90
N GLY A 68 11.84 -5.96 6.69
CA GLY A 68 12.33 -4.68 6.16
C GLY A 68 11.24 -3.78 5.57
N PHE A 69 9.96 -3.98 5.92
CA PHE A 69 8.88 -3.12 5.43
C PHE A 69 9.17 -1.64 5.77
N PRO A 70 9.06 -0.71 4.80
CA PRO A 70 9.49 0.68 4.99
C PRO A 70 8.56 1.46 5.92
N GLY A 71 9.13 2.40 6.69
CA GLY A 71 8.37 3.33 7.53
C GLY A 71 7.76 2.72 8.80
N MET A 72 8.26 1.55 9.23
CA MET A 72 7.76 0.89 10.44
C MET A 72 8.37 1.44 11.73
N GLU A 73 9.59 1.98 11.64
CA GLU A 73 10.30 2.61 12.75
C GLU A 73 10.44 4.12 12.50
N PRO A 74 10.30 4.97 13.53
CA PRO A 74 10.52 6.40 13.40
C PRO A 74 11.95 6.71 12.97
N THR A 75 12.11 7.65 12.03
CA THR A 75 13.42 8.17 11.64
C THR A 75 13.57 9.58 12.18
N GLU A 76 14.69 9.86 12.87
CA GLU A 76 14.92 11.17 13.47
C GLU A 76 14.98 12.25 12.39
N GLY A 77 14.22 13.34 12.59
CA GLY A 77 14.14 14.45 11.63
C GLY A 77 13.23 14.22 10.42
N GLU A 78 12.58 13.06 10.30
CA GLU A 78 11.58 12.80 9.25
C GLU A 78 10.15 12.88 9.80
N HIS A 79 9.22 13.31 8.93
CA HIS A 79 7.82 13.27 9.26
C HIS A 79 7.31 11.82 9.26
N GLU A 80 6.33 11.51 10.11
CA GLU A 80 5.76 10.16 10.17
C GLU A 80 5.17 9.76 8.81
N GLY A 81 5.56 8.58 8.32
CA GLY A 81 5.14 8.08 7.00
C GLY A 81 5.99 8.54 5.82
N ASP A 82 6.96 9.44 5.99
CA ASP A 82 7.85 9.87 4.90
C ASP A 82 8.60 8.69 4.28
N ALA A 83 9.23 7.85 5.10
CA ALA A 83 9.93 6.66 4.64
C ALA A 83 9.02 5.71 3.84
N LEU A 84 7.74 5.57 4.23
CA LEU A 84 6.76 4.75 3.52
C LEU A 84 6.46 5.32 2.13
N ILE A 85 6.22 6.63 2.03
CA ILE A 85 5.90 7.28 0.74
C ILE A 85 7.11 7.33 -0.18
N LYS A 86 8.31 7.61 0.37
CA LYS A 86 9.57 7.57 -0.39
C LYS A 86 9.80 6.19 -0.99
N ALA A 87 9.64 5.13 -0.19
CA ALA A 87 9.78 3.76 -0.67
C ALA A 87 8.73 3.39 -1.73
N LEU A 88 7.48 3.85 -1.57
CA LEU A 88 6.43 3.65 -2.58
C LEU A 88 6.77 4.34 -3.91
N ILE A 89 7.29 5.57 -3.86
CA ILE A 89 7.74 6.30 -5.05
C ILE A 89 8.94 5.62 -5.70
N GLU A 90 9.91 5.16 -4.90
CA GLU A 90 11.12 4.47 -5.39
C GLU A 90 10.78 3.13 -6.06
N ALA A 91 9.77 2.41 -5.54
CA ALA A 91 9.28 1.16 -6.13
C ALA A 91 8.62 1.35 -7.51
N GLY A 92 8.30 2.60 -7.89
CA GLY A 92 7.78 2.97 -9.21
C GLY A 92 6.34 3.48 -9.15
N GLY A 93 6.14 4.70 -9.66
CA GLY A 93 4.83 5.34 -9.81
C GLY A 93 4.37 5.43 -11.28
N TYR A 94 3.29 6.17 -11.50
CA TYR A 94 2.78 6.50 -12.85
C TYR A 94 3.18 7.91 -13.31
N ASP A 95 4.08 8.58 -12.59
CA ASP A 95 4.57 9.90 -12.94
C ASP A 95 5.67 9.79 -14.00
N GLN A 96 5.35 10.10 -15.26
CA GLN A 96 6.27 9.93 -16.39
C GLN A 96 7.53 10.79 -16.29
N ASP A 97 7.51 11.89 -15.53
CA ASP A 97 8.69 12.74 -15.35
C ASP A 97 9.76 12.07 -14.47
N TRP A 98 9.37 11.04 -13.71
CA TRP A 98 10.20 10.39 -12.69
C TRP A 98 10.29 8.87 -12.84
N LEU A 99 9.46 8.26 -13.70
CA LEU A 99 9.46 6.83 -13.95
C LEU A 99 10.67 6.45 -14.82
N THR A 100 11.62 5.71 -14.24
CA THR A 100 12.80 5.24 -14.96
C THR A 100 12.57 3.86 -15.59
N GLU A 101 13.33 3.54 -16.64
CA GLU A 101 13.35 2.20 -17.25
C GLU A 101 13.74 1.14 -16.21
N ASP A 102 14.68 1.44 -15.33
CA ASP A 102 15.10 0.54 -14.25
C ASP A 102 13.98 0.25 -13.24
N GLN A 103 13.14 1.23 -12.91
CA GLN A 103 11.96 1.00 -12.05
C GLN A 103 10.95 0.08 -12.74
N LEU A 104 10.69 0.30 -14.03
CA LEU A 104 9.78 -0.55 -14.81
C LEU A 104 10.32 -1.98 -14.93
N ALA A 105 11.61 -2.13 -15.24
CA ALA A 105 12.29 -3.41 -15.38
C ALA A 105 12.31 -4.22 -14.07
N ARG A 106 12.54 -3.56 -12.92
CA ARG A 106 12.58 -4.20 -11.60
C ARG A 106 11.21 -4.56 -11.02
N ASN A 107 10.11 -3.99 -11.53
CA ASN A 107 8.78 -4.31 -11.02
C ASN A 107 8.48 -5.82 -11.21
N PRO A 108 8.24 -6.60 -10.15
CA PRO A 108 8.03 -8.05 -10.27
C PRO A 108 6.65 -8.41 -10.84
N VAL A 109 5.70 -7.47 -10.81
CA VAL A 109 4.33 -7.72 -11.29
C VAL A 109 4.29 -7.60 -12.81
N ARG A 110 3.86 -8.67 -13.46
CA ARG A 110 3.62 -8.75 -14.92
C ARG A 110 2.24 -9.34 -15.15
N ILE A 111 1.43 -8.67 -15.97
CA ILE A 111 0.12 -9.19 -16.41
C ILE A 111 0.32 -9.69 -17.84
N PRO A 112 0.19 -11.00 -18.11
CA PRO A 112 0.26 -11.51 -19.47
C PRO A 112 -0.89 -10.92 -20.30
N ALA A 113 -0.63 -10.72 -21.60
CA ALA A 113 -1.63 -10.29 -22.57
C ALA A 113 -2.69 -11.38 -22.81
#